data_AF-A0A101FRT2-F1
#
_entry.id   AF-A0A101FRT2-F1
#
_cell.length_a   1.000
_cell.length_b   1.000
_cell.length_c   1.000
_cell.angle_alpha   90.00
_cell.angle_beta   90.00
_cell.angle_gamma   90.00
#
_symmetry.space_group_name_H-M   'P 1'
#
loop_
_entity.id
_entity.type
_entity.pdbx_description
1 polymer ?
#
loop_
_entity_poly.entity_id
_entity_poly.type
_entity_poly.pdbx_seq_one_letter_code
_entity_poly.pdbx_strand_id
1 'polypeptide(L)' 'MCFAAIFWARIKKLVYGTVREDVAEIGFDDSLIYDVIKGEAELEQMELVNMDREGCRAVLVEWRGKPGRRMY' A
#
# COMPACT_ATOMS: atom_id res chain seq x y z
N MET A 1 -5.10 0.00 7.86
CA MET A 1 -4.53 -0.34 9.19
C MET A 1 -3.07 0.09 9.28
N CYS A 2 -2.20 -0.42 8.41
CA CYS A 2 -0.74 -0.16 8.47
C CYS A 2 -0.37 1.33 8.38
N PHE A 3 -1.12 2.11 7.61
CA PHE A 3 -0.90 3.56 7.51
C PHE A 3 -1.08 4.28 8.85
N ALA A 4 -2.09 3.93 9.64
CA ALA A 4 -2.28 4.48 10.98
C ALA A 4 -1.12 4.10 11.91
N ALA A 5 -0.62 2.86 11.82
CA ALA A 5 0.53 2.41 12.63
C ALA A 5 1.81 3.19 12.30
N ILE A 6 2.08 3.45 11.02
CA ILE A 6 3.21 4.28 10.55
C ILE A 6 3.12 5.70 11.13
N PHE A 7 1.92 6.29 11.13
CA PHE A 7 1.68 7.60 11.74
C PHE A 7 1.91 7.63 13.23
N TRP A 8 1.33 6.67 13.97
CA TRP A 8 1.52 6.57 15.41
C TRP A 8 3.00 6.38 15.80
N ALA A 9 3.75 5.66 14.98
CA ALA A 9 5.19 5.48 15.14
C ALA A 9 6.03 6.70 14.74
N ARG A 10 5.43 7.76 14.19
CA ARG A 10 6.10 9.00 13.71
C ARG A 10 7.22 8.73 12.70
N ILE A 11 7.04 7.71 11.86
CA ILE A 11 7.99 7.41 10.78
C ILE A 11 7.98 8.56 9.77
N LYS A 12 9.17 9.04 9.41
CA LYS A 12 9.35 10.21 8.54
C LYS A 12 9.55 9.88 7.06
N LYS A 13 9.92 8.63 6.74
CA LYS A 13 10.15 8.17 5.37
C LYS A 13 9.55 6.77 5.19
N LEU A 14 8.72 6.63 4.17
CA LEU A 14 8.13 5.36 3.77
C LEU A 14 8.63 4.99 2.37
N VAL A 15 9.38 3.89 2.29
CA VAL A 15 9.79 3.28 1.02
C VAL A 15 8.87 2.11 0.72
N TYR A 16 8.29 2.07 -0.48
CA TYR A 16 7.30 1.06 -0.84
C TYR A 16 7.45 0.64 -2.31
N GLY A 17 7.09 -0.61 -2.61
CA GLY A 17 7.22 -1.21 -3.94
C GLY A 17 6.03 -0.94 -4.85
N THR A 18 4.81 -1.19 -4.37
CA THR A 18 3.58 -1.13 -5.18
C THR A 18 2.67 0.00 -4.74
N VAL A 19 1.91 0.59 -5.67
CA VAL A 19 0.88 1.57 -5.33
C VAL A 19 -0.45 0.87 -5.00
N ARG A 20 -1.41 1.60 -4.42
CA ARG A 20 -2.73 1.04 -4.05
C ARG A 20 -3.43 0.42 -5.26
N GLU A 21 -3.26 1.03 -6.43
CA GLU A 21 -3.91 0.60 -7.66
C GLU A 21 -3.41 -0.79 -8.09
N ASP A 22 -2.11 -1.06 -7.93
CA ASP A 22 -1.50 -2.34 -8.30
C ASP A 22 -2.08 -3.52 -7.46
N VAL A 23 -2.36 -3.27 -6.19
CA VAL A 23 -2.89 -4.29 -5.27
C VAL A 23 -4.41 -4.38 -5.33
N ALA A 24 -5.12 -3.29 -5.66
CA ALA A 24 -6.55 -3.32 -5.92
C ALA A 24 -6.89 -4.19 -7.14
N GLU A 25 -6.04 -4.16 -8.18
CA GLU A 25 -6.19 -5.02 -9.38
C GLU A 25 -6.15 -6.52 -9.05
N ILE A 26 -5.50 -6.94 -7.95
CA ILE A 26 -5.44 -8.35 -7.52
C ILE A 26 -6.42 -8.66 -6.36
N GLY A 27 -7.27 -7.70 -5.99
CA GLY A 27 -8.37 -7.87 -5.03
C GLY A 27 -8.07 -7.44 -3.59
N PHE A 28 -6.92 -6.79 -3.33
CA PHE A 28 -6.62 -6.19 -2.03
C PHE A 28 -7.00 -4.71 -2.06
N ASP A 29 -8.11 -4.34 -1.41
CA ASP A 29 -8.63 -2.97 -1.41
C ASP A 29 -8.50 -2.29 -0.04
N ASP A 30 -7.57 -1.33 0.05
CA ASP A 30 -7.31 -0.50 1.23
C ASP A 30 -7.95 0.90 1.12
N SER A 31 -8.68 1.20 0.04
CA SER A 31 -9.13 2.55 -0.33
C SER A 31 -9.95 3.26 0.76
N LEU A 32 -10.84 2.51 1.43
CA LEU A 32 -11.75 3.02 2.47
C LEU A 32 -11.01 3.74 3.63
N ILE A 33 -9.84 3.23 4.03
CA ILE A 33 -9.11 3.76 5.20
C ILE A 33 -8.44 5.10 4.86
N TYR A 34 -7.96 5.26 3.64
CA TYR A 34 -7.28 6.49 3.22
C TYR A 34 -8.25 7.64 2.99
N ASP A 35 -9.45 7.36 2.51
CA ASP A 35 -10.48 8.37 2.27
C ASP A 35 -11.03 8.93 3.60
N VAL A 36 -11.18 8.09 4.62
CA VAL A 36 -11.52 8.50 6.00
C VAL A 36 -10.41 9.37 6.62
N ILE A 37 -9.13 9.02 6.38
CA ILE A 37 -7.97 9.77 6.92
C ILE A 37 -7.78 11.12 6.20
N LYS A 38 -8.10 11.20 4.91
CA LYS A 38 -8.01 12.44 4.11
C LYS A 38 -8.99 13.54 4.53
N GLY A 39 -9.95 13.25 5.41
CA GLY A 39 -11.02 14.18 5.76
C GLY A 39 -10.60 15.44 6.54
N GLU A 40 -9.59 15.38 7.43
CA GLU A 40 -9.52 16.42 8.49
C GLU A 40 -8.13 16.78 9.07
N ALA A 41 -7.00 16.25 8.59
CA ALA A 41 -5.69 16.52 9.23
C ALA A 41 -4.61 17.05 8.27
N GLU A 42 -4.00 18.19 8.61
CA GLU A 42 -2.73 18.61 8.03
C GLU A 42 -1.61 17.72 8.57
N LEU A 43 -1.19 16.77 7.75
CA LEU A 43 -0.13 15.83 8.09
C LEU A 43 1.24 16.51 7.89
N GLU A 44 2.09 16.47 8.92
CA GLU A 44 3.54 16.67 8.74
C GLU A 44 4.01 15.82 7.55
N GLN A 45 4.72 16.44 6.60
CA GLN A 45 5.12 15.81 5.34
C GLN A 45 6.03 14.60 5.59
N MET A 46 5.47 13.39 5.53
CA MET A 46 6.21 12.14 5.43
C MET A 46 6.75 12.01 3.99
N GLU A 47 8.04 11.68 3.85
CA GLU A 47 8.64 11.39 2.55
C GLU A 47 8.14 10.04 2.03
N LEU A 48 7.50 10.04 0.86
CA LEU A 48 7.04 8.83 0.17
C LEU A 48 7.99 8.52 -0.98
N VAL A 49 8.62 7.35 -0.95
CA VAL A 49 9.53 6.88 -2.01
C VAL A 49 9.03 5.58 -2.58
N ASN A 50 8.59 5.62 -3.84
CA ASN A 50 8.29 4.41 -4.59
C ASN A 50 9.58 3.88 -5.23
N MET A 51 9.94 2.63 -4.96
CA MET A 51 11.17 2.03 -5.45
C MET A 51 10.89 0.63 -6.00
N ASP A 52 11.47 0.32 -7.16
CA ASP A 52 11.36 -0.99 -7.81
C ASP A 52 9.91 -1.48 -8.02
N ARG A 53 9.06 -0.60 -8.55
CA ARG A 53 7.65 -0.93 -8.81
C ARG A 53 7.48 -2.10 -9.78
N GLU A 54 8.31 -2.17 -10.82
CA GLU A 54 8.21 -3.24 -11.82
C GLU A 54 8.55 -4.60 -11.23
N GLY A 55 9.65 -4.72 -10.47
CA GLY A 55 10.01 -5.95 -9.76
C GLY A 55 8.92 -6.36 -8.77
N CYS A 56 8.37 -5.41 -8.02
CA CYS A 56 7.29 -5.69 -7.08
C CYS A 56 5.97 -6.09 -7.77
N ARG A 57 5.61 -5.48 -8.92
CA ARG A 57 4.45 -5.90 -9.72
C ARG A 57 4.61 -7.31 -10.28
N ALA A 58 5.82 -7.71 -10.66
CA ALA A 58 6.06 -9.08 -11.13
C ALA A 58 5.68 -10.13 -10.07
N VAL A 59 5.98 -9.87 -8.80
CA VAL A 59 5.56 -10.74 -7.69
C VAL A 59 4.03 -10.79 -7.54
N LEU A 60 3.32 -9.66 -7.74
CA LEU A 60 1.85 -9.65 -7.74
C LEU A 60 1.27 -10.48 -8.90
N VAL A 61 1.89 -10.43 -10.08
CA VAL A 61 1.51 -11.26 -11.23
C VAL A 61 1.75 -12.74 -10.94
N GLU A 62 2.88 -13.09 -10.32
CA GLU A 62 3.18 -14.46 -9.92
C GLU A 62 2.16 -14.98 -8.89
N TRP A 63 1.85 -14.18 -7.87
CA TRP A 63 0.76 -14.48 -6.93
C TRP A 63 -0.58 -14.66 -7.67
N ARG A 64 -0.82 -13.85 -8.71
CA ARG A 64 -2.02 -13.98 -9.53
C ARG A 64 -2.03 -15.30 -10.33
N GLY A 65 -0.88 -15.86 -10.69
CA GLY A 65 -0.79 -17.13 -11.41
C GLY A 65 -0.92 -18.37 -10.50
N LYS A 66 -0.74 -18.22 -9.19
CA LYS A 66 -0.57 -19.35 -8.26
C LYS A 66 -1.85 -20.19 -8.09
N PRO A 67 -1.83 -21.49 -8.43
CA PRO A 67 -2.95 -22.40 -8.17
C PRO A 67 -3.21 -22.53 -6.67
N GLY A 68 -4.49 -22.57 -6.28
CA GLY A 68 -4.88 -22.73 -4.88
C GLY A 68 -4.57 -21.54 -3.97
N ARG A 69 -4.24 -20.37 -4.53
CA ARG A 69 -4.15 -19.12 -3.75
C ARG A 69 -5.46 -18.88 -3.01
N ARG A 70 -5.35 -18.35 -1.79
CA ARG A 70 -6.50 -17.87 -1.03
C ARG A 70 -6.29 -16.39 -0.76
N MET A 71 -7.28 -15.59 -1.13
CA MET A 71 -7.46 -14.30 -0.46
C MET A 71 -7.91 -14.59 0.96
N TYR A 72 -7.56 -13.68 1.86
CA TYR A 72 -7.81 -13.76 3.30
C TYR A 72 -9.15 -14.42 3.68
#